data_AF-A0A3N5QGP0-F1
#
_entry.id   AF-A0A3N5QGP0-F1
#
_cell.length_a   1.000
_cell.length_b   1.000
_cell.length_c   1.000
_cell.angle_alpha   90.00
_cell.angle_beta   90.00
_cell.angle_gamma   90.00
#
_symmetry.space_group_name_H-M   'P 1'
#
loop_
_entity.id
_entity.type
_entity.pdbx_description
1 polymer ?
#
loop_
_entity_poly.entity_id
_entity_poly.type
_entity_poly.pdbx_seq_one_letter_code
_entity_poly.pdbx_strand_id
1 'polypeptide(L)' 'IQVILKTTTENVTKLIARVTELHPYEVPEIIAIEISAGLPAYLAWIDFSTI' A
#
# COMPACT_ATOMS: atom_id res chain seq x y z
N ILE A 1 -0.72 7.59 -14.69
CA ILE A 1 -1.95 6.81 -14.42
C ILE A 1 -2.09 6.65 -12.91
N GLN A 2 -3.31 6.56 -12.39
CA GLN A 2 -3.53 6.33 -10.96
C GLN A 2 -3.57 4.83 -10.65
N VAL A 3 -2.97 4.42 -9.55
CA VAL A 3 -2.97 3.03 -9.05
C VAL A 3 -3.34 3.05 -7.56
N ILE A 4 -4.10 2.04 -7.12
CA ILE A 4 -4.44 1.84 -5.71
C ILE A 4 -3.87 0.51 -5.24
N LEU A 5 -2.86 0.59 -4.38
CA LEU A 5 -2.21 -0.55 -3.75
C LEU A 5 -2.84 -0.79 -2.36
N LYS A 6 -2.96 -2.05 -1.95
CA LYS A 6 -3.49 -2.44 -0.64
C LYS A 6 -2.39 -3.17 0.10
N THR A 7 -2.13 -2.74 1.32
CA THR A 7 -1.10 -3.33 2.18
C THR A 7 -1.46 -3.09 3.64
N THR A 8 -0.71 -3.71 4.54
CA THR A 8 -0.83 -3.52 5.98
C THR A 8 -0.03 -2.29 6.44
N THR A 9 -0.39 -1.71 7.58
CA THR A 9 0.25 -0.52 8.13
C THR A 9 1.77 -0.73 8.34
N GLU A 10 2.17 -1.93 8.75
CA GLU A 10 3.56 -2.34 8.97
C GLU A 10 4.41 -2.31 7.70
N ASN A 11 3.78 -2.46 6.54
CA ASN A 11 4.45 -2.52 5.24
C ASN A 11 4.42 -1.19 4.47
N VAL A 12 3.70 -0.17 4.94
CA VAL A 12 3.56 1.13 4.24
C VAL A 12 4.93 1.75 3.94
N THR A 13 5.83 1.83 4.92
CA THR A 13 7.16 2.43 4.72
C THR A 13 7.99 1.66 3.68
N LYS A 14 7.94 0.33 3.71
CA LYS A 14 8.63 -0.53 2.73
C LYS A 14 8.05 -0.35 1.33
N LEU A 15 6.72 -0.26 1.22
CA LEU A 15 6.04 -0.06 -0.05
C LEU A 15 6.38 1.30 -0.67
N ILE A 16 6.33 2.38 0.11
CA ILE A 16 6.70 3.72 -0.37
C ILE A 16 8.12 3.70 -0.92
N ALA A 17 9.09 3.17 -0.15
CA ALA A 17 10.48 3.09 -0.60
C ALA A 17 10.63 2.31 -1.91
N ARG A 18 9.95 1.17 -2.04
CA ARG A 18 10.02 0.34 -3.24
C ARG A 18 9.36 1.01 -4.45
N VAL A 19 8.23 1.68 -4.27
CA VAL A 19 7.58 2.43 -5.34
C VAL A 19 8.46 3.60 -5.76
N THR A 20 9.04 4.36 -4.83
CA THR A 20 9.97 5.45 -5.15
C THR A 20 11.18 4.99 -5.95
N GLU A 21 11.78 3.85 -5.60
CA GLU A 21 12.93 3.27 -6.33
C GLU A 21 12.58 2.90 -7.78
N LEU A 22 11.36 2.40 -8.01
CA LEU A 22 10.91 1.97 -9.34
C LEU A 22 10.30 3.09 -10.18
N HIS A 23 9.84 4.16 -9.54
CA HIS A 23 9.11 5.21 -10.24
C HIS A 23 10.07 6.05 -11.09
N PRO A 24 9.74 6.35 -12.36
CA PRO A 24 10.61 7.15 -13.22
C PRO A 24 10.68 8.64 -12.84
N TYR A 25 9.95 9.07 -11.82
CA TYR A 25 9.87 10.48 -11.43
C TYR A 25 10.72 10.70 -10.20
N GLU A 26 11.39 11.85 -10.14
CA GLU A 26 12.21 12.24 -8.99
C GLU A 26 11.36 12.39 -7.71
N VAL A 27 10.14 12.90 -7.85
CA VAL A 27 9.19 13.10 -6.75
C VAL A 27 7.79 12.56 -7.16
N PRO A 28 7.53 11.25 -7.02
CA PRO A 28 6.22 10.69 -7.33
C PRO A 28 5.18 11.05 -6.27
N GLU A 29 3.90 11.17 -6.67
CA GLU A 29 2.78 11.29 -5.73
C GLU A 29 2.50 9.92 -5.09
N ILE A 30 2.76 9.81 -3.77
CA ILE A 30 2.48 8.60 -2.99
C ILE A 30 1.87 9.01 -1.66
N ILE A 31 0.62 8.62 -1.42
CA ILE A 31 -0.16 8.97 -0.23
C ILE A 31 -0.76 7.69 0.37
N ALA A 32 -0.64 7.52 1.69
CA ALA A 32 -1.31 6.45 2.42
C ALA A 32 -2.61 6.96 3.04
N ILE A 33 -3.69 6.18 2.89
CA ILE A 33 -5.01 6.48 3.47
C ILE A 33 -5.40 5.29 4.34
N GLU A 34 -5.79 5.55 5.58
CA GLU A 34 -6.19 4.52 6.53
C GLU A 34 -7.58 3.94 6.16
N ILE A 35 -7.70 2.61 6.20
CA ILE A 35 -8.99 1.92 6.02
C ILE A 35 -9.63 1.74 7.40
N SER A 36 -10.70 2.47 7.68
CA SER A 36 -11.40 2.42 8.98
C SER A 36 -12.34 1.22 9.14
N ALA A 37 -12.81 0.63 8.03
CA ALA A 37 -13.67 -0.54 8.02
C ALA A 37 -13.62 -1.26 6.66
N GLY A 38 -13.94 -2.55 6.66
CA GLY A 38 -14.04 -3.37 5.45
C GLY A 38 -14.67 -4.72 5.74
N LEU A 39 -14.89 -5.53 4.68
CA LEU A 39 -15.35 -6.91 4.85
C LEU A 39 -14.27 -7.72 5.60
N PRO A 40 -14.56 -8.32 6.78
CA PRO A 40 -13.54 -8.97 7.59
C PRO A 40 -12.73 -10.05 6.85
N ALA A 41 -13.39 -10.85 6.00
CA ALA A 41 -12.72 -11.87 5.20
C ALA A 41 -11.72 -11.28 4.17
N TYR A 42 -12.01 -10.08 3.64
CA TYR A 42 -11.12 -9.43 2.70
C TYR A 42 -9.92 -8.78 3.40
N LEU A 43 -10.13 -8.18 4.58
CA LEU A 43 -9.04 -7.64 5.38
C LEU A 43 -8.08 -8.75 5.83
N ALA A 44 -8.63 -9.88 6.32
CA ALA A 44 -7.83 -11.05 6.67
C ALA A 44 -7.04 -11.62 5.46
N TRP A 45 -7.61 -11.55 4.25
CA TRP A 45 -6.90 -11.94 3.04
C TRP A 45 -5.76 -10.98 2.69
N ILE A 46 -5.94 -9.66 2.88
CA ILE A 46 -4.85 -8.67 2.72
C ILE A 46 -3.73 -8.99 3.71
N ASP A 47 -4.07 -9.19 4.99
CA ASP A 47 -3.11 -9.51 6.03
C ASP A 47 -2.29 -10.75 5.63
N PHE A 48 -2.97 -11.84 5.23
CA PHE A 48 -2.32 -13.07 4.78
C PHE A 48 -1.44 -12.88 3.53
N SER A 49 -1.85 -12.02 2.60
CA SER A 49 -1.14 -11.77 1.34
C SER A 49 0.09 -10.86 1.49
N THR A 50 0.30 -10.29 2.68
CA THR A 50 1.33 -9.29 2.94
C THR A 50 2.26 -9.65 4.11
N ILE A 51 2.20 -10.91 4.56
CA ILE A 51 3.13 -11.53 5.51
C ILE A 51 4.54 -11.64 4.90
#